data_AF-A0A1Q7ULC1-F1
#
_entry.id   AF-A0A1Q7ULC1-F1
#
_cell.length_a   1.000
_cell.length_b   1.000
_cell.length_c   1.000
_cell.angle_alpha   90.00
_cell.angle_beta   90.00
_cell.angle_gamma   90.00
#
_symmetry.space_group_name_H-M   'P 1'
#
loop_
_entity.id
_entity.type
_entity.pdbx_description
1 polymer ?
#
loop_
_entity_poly.entity_id
_entity_poly.type
_entity_poly.pdbx_seq_one_letter_code
_entity_poly.pdbx_strand_id
1 'polypeptide(L)'
;MKRRAELEEATRLRITESAVALHERIGPAQTSISAIADQAGVRRSTVYRHFPDEDALFAACSSHFRSLHPAPDPAVWAEIEDADARTETALHELYAFYGRTQRMYESLFRDESLVPAVRRRLRDFHGYLEAARDVLMKGRSVRGRAAQRTRAALGHALAFGTWRSLTHERQLTDEDAVALMCRLVQSASRR
;
A
#
# COMPACT_ATOMS: atom_id res chain seq x y z
N MET A 1 -3.81 -24.54 30.43
CA MET A 1 -2.94 -23.46 29.92
C MET A 1 -3.12 -23.25 28.41
N LYS A 2 -2.82 -24.25 27.57
CA LYS A 2 -2.88 -24.15 26.10
C LYS A 2 -4.22 -23.64 25.52
N ARG A 3 -5.34 -24.23 25.94
CA ARG A 3 -6.69 -23.83 25.48
C ARG A 3 -7.05 -22.37 25.80
N ARG A 4 -6.58 -21.83 26.93
CA ARG A 4 -6.82 -20.44 27.32
C ARG A 4 -6.05 -19.49 26.42
N ALA A 5 -4.78 -19.78 26.16
CA ALA A 5 -3.95 -18.98 25.25
C ALA A 5 -4.49 -19.00 23.81
N GLU A 6 -4.96 -20.16 23.32
CA GLU A 6 -5.60 -20.28 22.00
C GLU A 6 -6.87 -19.41 21.88
N LEU A 7 -7.72 -19.40 22.90
CA LEU A 7 -8.93 -18.55 22.92
C LEU A 7 -8.59 -17.07 23.00
N GLU A 8 -7.52 -16.73 23.71
CA GLU A 8 -7.01 -15.37 23.82
C GLU A 8 -6.51 -14.86 22.47
N GLU A 9 -5.71 -15.65 21.76
CA GLU A 9 -5.22 -15.33 20.42
C GLU A 9 -6.36 -15.26 19.39
N ALA A 10 -7.29 -16.21 19.42
CA ALA A 10 -8.46 -16.19 18.54
C ALA A 10 -9.32 -14.93 18.76
N THR A 11 -9.40 -14.42 20.00
CA THR A 11 -10.11 -13.17 20.27
C THR A 11 -9.34 -11.95 19.77
N ARG A 12 -8.01 -11.93 19.96
CA ARG A 12 -7.13 -10.90 19.42
C ARG A 12 -7.21 -10.81 17.89
N LEU A 13 -7.23 -11.96 17.21
CA LEU A 13 -7.35 -12.05 15.76
C LEU A 13 -8.71 -11.49 15.28
N ARG A 14 -9.83 -11.92 15.87
CA ARG A 14 -11.18 -11.41 15.50
C ARG A 14 -11.30 -9.89 15.63
N ILE A 15 -10.72 -9.31 16.68
CA ILE A 15 -10.69 -7.85 16.86
C ILE A 15 -9.87 -7.19 15.74
N THR A 16 -8.72 -7.78 15.39
CA THR A 16 -7.84 -7.29 14.31
C THR A 16 -8.53 -7.33 12.95
N GLU A 17 -9.15 -8.47 12.60
CA GLU A 17 -9.91 -8.64 11.36
C GLU A 17 -11.10 -7.67 11.28
N SER A 18 -11.77 -7.44 12.42
CA SER A 18 -12.87 -6.48 12.49
C SER A 18 -12.39 -5.05 12.24
N ALA A 19 -11.24 -4.67 12.80
CA ALA A 19 -10.63 -3.37 12.54
C ALA A 19 -10.25 -3.21 11.05
N VAL A 20 -9.65 -4.24 10.43
CA VAL A 20 -9.32 -4.24 8.99
C VAL A 20 -10.57 -4.02 8.15
N ALA A 21 -11.63 -4.79 8.38
CA ALA A 21 -12.87 -4.69 7.61
C ALA A 21 -13.55 -3.32 7.76
N LEU A 22 -13.49 -2.71 8.94
CA LEU A 22 -14.03 -1.36 9.17
C LEU A 22 -13.18 -0.28 8.49
N HIS A 23 -11.86 -0.34 8.63
CA HIS A 23 -10.95 0.60 7.96
C HIS A 23 -11.07 0.55 6.44
N GLU A 24 -11.24 -0.64 5.86
CA GLU A 24 -11.48 -0.77 4.42
C GLU A 24 -12.82 -0.16 4.00
N ARG A 25 -13.89 -0.44 4.76
CA ARG A 25 -15.27 -0.06 4.41
C ARG A 25 -15.57 1.42 4.63
N ILE A 26 -15.17 1.99 5.76
CA ILE A 26 -15.55 3.36 6.17
C ILE A 26 -14.36 4.26 6.51
N GLY A 27 -13.15 3.72 6.53
CA GLY A 27 -11.93 4.46 6.84
C GLY A 27 -11.58 4.53 8.33
N PRO A 28 -10.27 4.63 8.66
CA PRO A 28 -9.80 4.89 10.01
C PRO A 28 -10.44 6.10 10.70
N ALA A 29 -10.67 7.21 9.99
CA ALA A 29 -11.20 8.43 10.60
C ALA A 29 -12.63 8.27 11.15
N GLN A 30 -13.40 7.32 10.58
CA GLN A 30 -14.78 7.05 10.98
C GLN A 30 -14.93 5.78 11.81
N THR A 31 -13.82 5.08 12.09
CA THR A 31 -13.85 3.82 12.83
C THR A 31 -13.61 4.06 14.31
N SER A 32 -14.60 3.74 15.15
CA SER A 32 -14.46 3.83 16.61
C SER A 32 -14.14 2.47 17.24
N ILE A 33 -13.50 2.49 18.42
CA ILE A 33 -13.23 1.27 19.20
C ILE A 33 -14.52 0.53 19.58
N SER A 34 -15.63 1.24 19.81
CA SER A 34 -16.94 0.62 20.03
C SER A 34 -17.43 -0.13 18.79
N ALA A 35 -17.35 0.48 17.60
CA ALA A 35 -17.74 -0.18 16.36
C ALA A 35 -16.91 -1.44 16.07
N ILE A 36 -15.61 -1.41 16.37
CA ILE A 36 -14.73 -2.59 16.25
C ILE A 36 -15.16 -3.67 17.25
N ALA A 37 -15.43 -3.29 18.51
CA ALA A 37 -15.86 -4.23 19.54
C ALA A 37 -17.19 -4.91 19.17
N ASP A 38 -18.16 -4.13 18.69
CA ASP A 38 -19.47 -4.60 18.26
C ASP A 38 -19.33 -5.58 17.08
N GLN A 39 -18.54 -5.23 16.06
CA GLN A 39 -18.30 -6.12 14.91
C GLN A 39 -17.55 -7.41 15.29
N ALA A 40 -16.63 -7.33 16.25
CA ALA A 40 -15.90 -8.50 16.76
C ALA A 40 -16.73 -9.35 17.75
N GLY A 41 -17.92 -8.90 18.14
CA GLY A 41 -18.76 -9.57 19.13
C GLY A 41 -18.15 -9.59 20.53
N VAL A 42 -17.43 -8.53 20.92
CA VAL A 42 -16.79 -8.40 22.23
C VAL A 42 -17.16 -7.07 22.90
N ARG A 43 -16.94 -6.96 24.22
CA ARG A 43 -17.09 -5.69 24.92
C ARG A 43 -15.91 -4.76 24.63
N ARG A 44 -16.13 -3.45 24.66
CA ARG A 44 -15.06 -2.43 24.53
C ARG A 44 -13.86 -2.67 25.46
N SER A 45 -14.12 -3.05 26.72
CA SER A 45 -13.06 -3.38 27.69
C SER A 45 -12.23 -4.60 27.30
N THR A 46 -12.79 -5.53 26.52
CA THR A 46 -12.04 -6.67 25.98
C THR A 46 -11.07 -6.21 24.89
N VAL A 47 -11.43 -5.23 24.05
CA VAL A 47 -10.50 -4.63 23.08
C VAL A 47 -9.27 -4.08 23.80
N TYR A 48 -9.48 -3.24 24.83
CA TYR A 48 -8.36 -2.65 25.58
C TYR A 48 -7.50 -3.67 26.34
N ARG A 49 -8.08 -4.82 26.72
CA ARG A 49 -7.31 -5.92 27.33
C ARG A 49 -6.33 -6.57 26.34
N HIS A 50 -6.68 -6.63 25.06
CA HIS A 50 -5.82 -7.21 24.01
C HIS A 50 -4.93 -6.17 23.32
N PHE A 51 -5.36 -4.91 23.32
CA PHE A 51 -4.68 -3.79 22.69
C PHE A 51 -4.69 -2.60 23.66
N PRO A 52 -3.56 -2.33 24.35
CA PRO A 52 -3.55 -1.34 25.44
C PRO A 52 -3.92 0.07 24.96
N ASP A 53 -3.67 0.38 23.68
CA ASP A 53 -4.00 1.65 23.05
C ASP A 53 -4.39 1.45 21.58
N GLU A 54 -4.87 2.54 20.96
CA GLU A 54 -5.30 2.55 19.56
C GLU A 54 -4.12 2.32 18.60
N ASP A 55 -2.91 2.76 18.96
CA ASP A 55 -1.71 2.58 18.14
C ASP A 55 -1.33 1.08 18.03
N ALA A 56 -1.45 0.32 19.10
CA ALA A 56 -1.22 -1.13 19.15
C ALA A 56 -2.25 -1.88 18.30
N LEU A 57 -3.53 -1.48 18.37
CA LEU A 57 -4.58 -2.04 17.51
C LEU A 57 -4.33 -1.72 16.04
N PHE A 58 -4.00 -0.45 15.73
CA PHE A 58 -3.71 -0.02 14.37
C PHE A 58 -2.48 -0.70 13.79
N ALA A 59 -1.44 -0.93 14.61
CA ALA A 59 -0.26 -1.69 14.22
C ALA A 59 -0.59 -3.16 13.89
N ALA A 60 -1.41 -3.82 14.71
CA ALA A 60 -1.86 -5.17 14.45
C ALA A 60 -2.71 -5.25 13.17
N CYS A 61 -3.67 -4.34 13.00
CA CYS A 61 -4.47 -4.18 11.79
C CYS A 61 -3.59 -4.02 10.53
N SER A 62 -2.62 -3.09 10.59
CA SER A 62 -1.71 -2.81 9.47
C SER A 62 -0.80 -4.01 9.16
N SER A 63 -0.34 -4.73 10.19
CA SER A 63 0.50 -5.92 10.01
C SER A 63 -0.30 -7.07 9.40
N HIS A 64 -1.50 -7.31 9.90
CA HIS A 64 -2.39 -8.37 9.41
C HIS A 64 -2.81 -8.11 7.96
N PHE A 65 -3.20 -6.88 7.63
CA PHE A 65 -3.55 -6.53 6.25
C PHE A 65 -2.39 -6.77 5.29
N ARG A 66 -1.17 -6.33 5.63
CA ARG A 66 0.03 -6.53 4.80
C ARG A 66 0.46 -7.99 4.69
N SER A 67 0.25 -8.83 5.72
CA SER A 67 0.56 -10.26 5.62
C SER A 67 -0.36 -10.98 4.64
N LEU A 68 -1.62 -10.53 4.53
CA LEU A 68 -2.56 -11.07 3.54
C LEU A 68 -2.37 -10.46 2.16
N HIS A 69 -1.84 -9.23 2.09
CA HIS A 69 -1.64 -8.48 0.86
C HIS A 69 -0.18 -7.98 0.79
N PRO A 70 0.81 -8.87 0.59
CA PRO A 70 2.20 -8.47 0.52
C PRO A 70 2.46 -7.58 -0.70
N ALA A 71 3.10 -6.44 -0.50
CA ALA A 71 3.57 -5.63 -1.63
C ALA A 71 4.61 -6.44 -2.44
N PRO A 72 4.70 -6.22 -3.77
CA PRO A 72 5.81 -6.76 -4.56
C PRO A 72 7.17 -6.40 -3.98
N ASP A 73 8.19 -7.23 -4.19
CA ASP A 73 9.54 -6.99 -3.66
C ASP A 73 10.44 -6.34 -4.73
N PRO A 74 10.88 -5.08 -4.55
CA PRO A 74 11.76 -4.42 -5.50
C PRO A 74 13.12 -5.10 -5.66
N ALA A 75 13.56 -5.91 -4.69
CA ALA A 75 14.79 -6.67 -4.82
C ALA A 75 14.73 -7.67 -5.99
N VAL A 76 13.56 -8.27 -6.23
CA VAL A 76 13.35 -9.19 -7.36
C VAL A 76 13.49 -8.44 -8.69
N TRP A 77 12.94 -7.24 -8.80
CA TRP A 77 13.09 -6.42 -10.00
C TRP A 77 14.55 -6.04 -10.27
N ALA A 78 15.35 -5.85 -9.21
CA ALA A 78 16.76 -5.49 -9.35
C ALA A 78 17.59 -6.57 -10.08
N GLU A 79 17.11 -7.81 -10.17
CA GLU A 79 17.73 -8.92 -10.89
C GLU A 79 17.50 -8.84 -12.42
N ILE A 80 16.51 -8.06 -12.88
CA ILE A 80 16.20 -7.88 -14.30
C ILE A 80 17.20 -6.89 -14.90
N GLU A 81 18.06 -7.34 -15.82
CA GLU A 81 19.15 -6.51 -16.38
C GLU A 81 18.63 -5.33 -17.21
N ASP A 82 17.69 -5.57 -18.13
CA ASP A 82 17.12 -4.52 -18.97
C ASP A 82 16.22 -3.57 -18.17
N ALA A 83 16.53 -2.27 -18.21
CA ALA A 83 15.87 -1.28 -17.37
C ALA A 83 14.40 -1.05 -17.76
N ASP A 84 14.05 -1.21 -19.04
CA ASP A 84 12.69 -0.99 -19.52
C ASP A 84 11.81 -2.20 -19.20
N ALA A 85 12.30 -3.42 -19.45
CA ALA A 85 11.64 -4.66 -19.02
C ALA A 85 11.47 -4.73 -17.49
N ARG A 86 12.46 -4.25 -16.73
CA ARG A 86 12.36 -4.12 -15.27
C ARG A 86 11.22 -3.18 -14.86
N THR A 87 11.10 -2.05 -15.55
CA THR A 87 10.06 -1.06 -15.26
C THR A 87 8.69 -1.61 -15.58
N GLU A 88 8.54 -2.25 -16.75
CA GLU A 88 7.29 -2.90 -17.16
C GLU A 88 6.85 -3.97 -16.15
N THR A 89 7.76 -4.87 -15.78
CA THR A 89 7.50 -5.92 -14.78
C THR A 89 7.04 -5.32 -13.45
N ALA A 90 7.75 -4.31 -12.95
CA ALA A 90 7.41 -3.65 -11.70
C ALA A 90 6.04 -2.98 -11.74
N LEU A 91 5.67 -2.35 -12.86
CA LEU A 91 4.38 -1.70 -13.00
C LEU A 91 3.23 -2.70 -13.09
N HIS A 92 3.39 -3.83 -13.79
CA HIS A 92 2.37 -4.89 -13.79
C HIS A 92 2.11 -5.42 -12.37
N GLU A 93 3.17 -5.76 -11.63
CA GLU A 93 3.03 -6.29 -10.28
C GLU A 93 2.44 -5.26 -9.31
N LEU A 94 2.88 -3.99 -9.41
CA LEU A 94 2.41 -2.92 -8.55
C LEU A 94 0.95 -2.55 -8.85
N TYR A 95 0.53 -2.54 -10.12
CA TYR A 95 -0.84 -2.22 -10.49
C TYR A 95 -1.80 -3.35 -10.11
N ALA A 96 -1.38 -4.61 -10.26
CA ALA A 96 -2.12 -5.75 -9.71
C ALA A 96 -2.24 -5.68 -8.18
N PHE A 97 -1.19 -5.24 -7.48
CA PHE A 97 -1.24 -4.95 -6.04
C PHE A 97 -2.22 -3.82 -5.70
N TYR A 98 -2.25 -2.74 -6.48
CA TYR A 98 -3.23 -1.67 -6.28
C TYR A 98 -4.66 -2.12 -6.52
N GLY A 99 -4.92 -2.87 -7.60
CA GLY A 99 -6.26 -3.39 -7.89
C GLY A 99 -6.85 -4.19 -6.73
N ARG A 100 -6.07 -5.11 -6.16
CA ARG A 100 -6.53 -5.96 -5.04
C ARG A 100 -6.59 -5.27 -3.68
N THR A 101 -5.89 -4.15 -3.49
CA THR A 101 -5.83 -3.41 -2.21
C THR A 101 -6.50 -2.04 -2.26
N GLN A 102 -7.13 -1.69 -3.38
CA GLN A 102 -7.62 -0.36 -3.70
C GLN A 102 -8.44 0.26 -2.58
N ARG A 103 -9.47 -0.45 -2.10
CA ARG A 103 -10.41 0.07 -1.10
C ARG A 103 -9.72 0.50 0.19
N MET A 104 -8.75 -0.28 0.65
CA MET A 104 -7.96 0.06 1.83
C MET A 104 -7.14 1.33 1.57
N TYR A 105 -6.38 1.38 0.48
CA TYR A 105 -5.53 2.53 0.19
C TYR A 105 -6.33 3.81 -0.08
N GLU A 106 -7.49 3.74 -0.74
CA GLU A 106 -8.40 4.88 -0.88
C GLU A 106 -8.83 5.44 0.48
N SER A 107 -9.19 4.55 1.41
CA SER A 107 -9.53 4.94 2.77
C SER A 107 -8.34 5.54 3.54
N LEU A 108 -7.14 4.96 3.40
CA LEU A 108 -5.93 5.48 4.03
C LEU A 108 -5.53 6.84 3.48
N PHE A 109 -5.49 7.03 2.17
CA PHE A 109 -5.12 8.32 1.57
C PHE A 109 -6.13 9.42 1.88
N ARG A 110 -7.43 9.10 1.90
CA ARG A 110 -8.47 10.06 2.33
C ARG A 110 -8.26 10.52 3.77
N ASP A 111 -7.88 9.60 4.67
CA ASP A 111 -7.83 9.85 6.10
C ASP A 111 -6.43 10.29 6.60
N GLU A 112 -5.44 10.42 5.71
CA GLU A 112 -4.03 10.72 6.04
C GLU A 112 -3.84 12.04 6.83
N SER A 113 -4.59 13.07 6.46
CA SER A 113 -4.52 14.38 7.13
C SER A 113 -5.23 14.36 8.49
N LEU A 114 -6.17 13.44 8.69
CA LEU A 114 -7.06 13.38 9.85
C LEU A 114 -6.52 12.45 10.95
N VAL A 115 -5.86 11.36 10.58
CA VAL A 115 -5.46 10.30 11.52
C VAL A 115 -3.92 10.18 11.57
N PRO A 116 -3.26 10.59 12.68
CA PRO A 116 -1.80 10.52 12.79
C PRO A 116 -1.20 9.11 12.58
N ALA A 117 -1.92 8.08 13.03
CA ALA A 117 -1.50 6.69 12.84
C ALA A 117 -1.48 6.30 11.34
N VAL A 118 -2.45 6.77 10.55
CA VAL A 118 -2.51 6.56 9.09
C VAL A 118 -1.33 7.23 8.41
N ARG A 119 -1.08 8.51 8.72
CA ARG A 119 0.09 9.24 8.19
C ARG A 119 1.40 8.51 8.43
N ARG A 120 1.60 7.99 9.64
CA ARG A 120 2.80 7.21 9.98
C ARG A 120 2.95 5.97 9.10
N ARG A 121 1.86 5.27 8.80
CA ARG A 121 1.88 4.07 7.92
C ARG A 121 2.05 4.41 6.45
N LEU A 122 1.44 5.49 5.99
CA LEU A 122 1.66 5.96 4.62
C LEU A 122 3.09 6.43 4.40
N ARG A 123 3.81 6.92 5.41
CA ARG A 123 5.26 7.14 5.29
C ARG A 123 6.03 5.86 4.96
N ASP A 124 5.71 4.73 5.59
CA ASP A 124 6.36 3.45 5.30
C ASP A 124 6.09 3.04 3.83
N PHE A 125 4.86 3.23 3.37
CA PHE A 125 4.47 2.96 1.99
C PHE A 125 5.15 3.91 0.98
N HIS A 126 5.25 5.20 1.29
CA HIS A 126 6.00 6.16 0.47
C HIS A 126 7.48 5.79 0.42
N GLY A 127 8.08 5.39 1.55
CA GLY A 127 9.46 4.89 1.57
C GLY A 127 9.68 3.66 0.68
N TYR A 128 8.71 2.75 0.66
CA TYR A 128 8.71 1.62 -0.28
C TYR A 128 8.70 2.07 -1.74
N LEU A 129 7.85 3.04 -2.12
CA LEU A 129 7.81 3.57 -3.49
C LEU A 129 9.10 4.29 -3.88
N GLU A 130 9.76 4.97 -2.93
CA GLU A 130 11.06 5.58 -3.18
C GLU A 130 12.15 4.55 -3.42
N ALA A 131 12.18 3.47 -2.63
CA ALA A 131 13.10 2.35 -2.86
C ALA A 131 12.86 1.66 -4.20
N ALA A 132 11.59 1.43 -4.57
CA ALA A 132 11.21 0.91 -5.87
C ALA A 132 11.71 1.81 -7.00
N ARG A 133 11.49 3.12 -6.91
CA ARG A 133 11.98 4.09 -7.89
C ARG A 133 13.50 4.03 -8.05
N ASP A 134 14.23 3.91 -6.95
CA ASP A 134 15.70 3.85 -6.99
C ASP A 134 16.20 2.56 -7.67
N VAL A 135 15.52 1.42 -7.45
CA VAL A 135 15.77 0.17 -8.20
C VAL A 135 15.52 0.35 -9.70
N LEU A 136 14.40 0.99 -10.07
CA LEU A 136 14.04 1.21 -11.48
C LEU A 136 14.93 2.25 -12.18
N MET A 137 15.60 3.09 -11.40
CA MET A 137 16.58 4.06 -11.90
C MET A 137 17.95 3.42 -12.18
N LYS A 138 18.30 2.34 -11.47
CA LYS A 138 19.62 1.68 -11.58
C LYS A 138 19.89 1.15 -12.99
N GLY A 139 21.08 1.40 -13.52
CA GLY A 139 21.52 0.91 -14.84
C GLY A 139 21.12 1.81 -16.02
N ARG A 140 20.26 2.83 -15.82
CA ARG A 140 19.91 3.77 -16.89
C ARG A 140 21.04 4.77 -17.11
N SER A 141 21.49 4.93 -18.36
CA SER A 141 22.60 5.80 -18.78
C SER A 141 22.20 7.29 -18.95
N VAL A 142 21.45 7.84 -17.99
CA VAL A 142 20.95 9.24 -18.01
C VAL A 142 21.65 10.13 -16.99
N ARG A 143 21.82 11.42 -17.31
CA ARG A 143 22.48 12.42 -16.43
C ARG A 143 21.78 13.77 -16.48
N GLY A 144 22.06 14.63 -15.50
CA GLY A 144 21.55 16.00 -15.45
C GLY A 144 20.02 16.08 -15.57
N ARG A 145 19.55 16.96 -16.46
CA ARG A 145 18.10 17.18 -16.69
C ARG A 145 17.37 15.90 -17.14
N ALA A 146 17.98 15.03 -17.92
CA ALA A 146 17.38 13.76 -18.34
C ALA A 146 17.17 12.82 -17.15
N ALA A 147 18.15 12.73 -16.23
CA ALA A 147 18.00 11.95 -15.00
C ALA A 147 16.91 12.50 -14.08
N GLN A 148 16.79 13.83 -13.97
CA GLN A 148 15.72 14.47 -13.20
C GLN A 148 14.34 14.14 -13.78
N ARG A 149 14.16 14.29 -15.10
CA ARG A 149 12.90 13.94 -15.80
C ARG A 149 12.56 12.46 -15.63
N THR A 150 13.54 11.57 -15.78
CA THR A 150 13.35 10.12 -15.64
C THR A 150 12.88 9.76 -14.23
N ARG A 151 13.50 10.34 -13.19
CA ARG A 151 13.09 10.12 -11.79
C ARG A 151 11.67 10.60 -11.54
N ALA A 152 11.28 11.76 -12.09
CA ALA A 152 9.92 12.27 -11.99
C ALA A 152 8.91 11.37 -12.72
N ALA A 153 9.24 10.89 -13.93
CA ALA A 153 8.41 9.98 -14.69
C ALA A 153 8.19 8.64 -13.94
N LEU A 154 9.25 8.06 -13.37
CA LEU A 154 9.15 6.86 -12.53
C LEU A 154 8.30 7.11 -11.28
N GLY A 155 8.46 8.26 -10.62
CA GLY A 155 7.63 8.64 -9.48
C GLY A 155 6.14 8.70 -9.84
N HIS A 156 5.80 9.27 -11.00
CA HIS A 156 4.41 9.26 -11.49
C HIS A 156 3.94 7.85 -11.86
N ALA A 157 4.77 7.05 -12.53
CA ALA A 157 4.41 5.70 -12.94
C ALA A 157 4.07 4.80 -11.74
N LEU A 158 4.81 4.94 -10.64
CA LEU A 158 4.63 4.15 -9.41
C LEU A 158 3.47 4.65 -8.52
N ALA A 159 2.98 5.88 -8.73
CA ALA A 159 2.02 6.50 -7.81
C ALA A 159 0.63 5.85 -7.90
N PHE A 160 0.04 5.52 -6.73
CA PHE A 160 -1.33 5.01 -6.63
C PHE A 160 -2.35 5.94 -7.30
N GLY A 161 -2.22 7.26 -7.09
CA GLY A 161 -3.11 8.24 -7.71
C GLY A 161 -3.04 8.24 -9.24
N THR A 162 -1.86 8.01 -9.83
CA THR A 162 -1.70 7.87 -11.28
C THR A 162 -2.45 6.64 -11.77
N TRP A 163 -2.17 5.47 -11.20
CA TRP A 163 -2.86 4.22 -11.53
C TRP A 163 -4.38 4.39 -11.43
N ARG A 164 -4.88 4.89 -10.30
CA ARG A 164 -6.32 5.07 -10.06
C ARG A 164 -6.95 6.01 -11.09
N SER A 165 -6.29 7.12 -11.43
CA SER A 165 -6.81 8.04 -12.44
C SER A 165 -6.91 7.39 -13.82
N LEU A 166 -5.91 6.60 -14.22
CA LEU A 166 -5.91 5.91 -15.51
C LEU A 166 -6.98 4.82 -15.58
N THR A 167 -7.13 4.02 -14.53
CA THR A 167 -8.03 2.86 -14.56
C THR A 167 -9.48 3.19 -14.18
N HIS A 168 -9.72 4.11 -13.25
CA HIS A 168 -11.08 4.45 -12.79
C HIS A 168 -11.65 5.68 -13.48
N GLU A 169 -10.85 6.73 -13.66
CA GLU A 169 -11.36 7.98 -14.27
C GLU A 169 -11.28 7.95 -15.79
N ARG A 170 -10.26 7.25 -16.34
CA ARG A 170 -10.07 7.09 -17.79
C ARG A 170 -10.46 5.71 -18.32
N GLN A 171 -10.85 4.77 -17.44
CA GLN A 171 -11.34 3.44 -17.81
C GLN A 171 -10.36 2.62 -18.65
N LEU A 172 -9.05 2.86 -18.46
CA LEU A 172 -8.02 2.05 -19.09
C LEU A 172 -7.87 0.72 -18.37
N THR A 173 -7.44 -0.29 -19.14
CA THR A 173 -6.97 -1.54 -18.55
C THR A 173 -5.63 -1.31 -17.82
N ASP A 174 -5.28 -2.20 -16.89
CA ASP A 174 -3.95 -2.17 -16.27
C ASP A 174 -2.85 -2.28 -17.34
N GLU A 175 -3.06 -3.09 -18.37
CA GLU A 175 -2.16 -3.26 -19.52
C GLU A 175 -1.89 -1.92 -20.24
N ASP A 176 -2.95 -1.20 -20.59
CA ASP A 176 -2.84 0.10 -21.26
C ASP A 176 -2.18 1.14 -20.35
N ALA A 177 -2.49 1.12 -19.06
CA ALA A 177 -1.89 2.02 -18.07
C ALA A 177 -0.38 1.76 -17.92
N VAL A 178 0.04 0.50 -17.85
CA VAL A 178 1.46 0.11 -17.85
C VAL A 178 2.14 0.59 -19.14
N ALA A 179 1.57 0.29 -20.31
CA ALA A 179 2.13 0.69 -21.60
C ALA A 179 2.29 2.21 -21.73
N LEU A 180 1.34 3.02 -21.22
CA LEU A 180 1.45 4.48 -21.18
C LEU A 180 2.58 4.94 -20.26
N MET A 181 2.68 4.38 -19.05
CA MET A 181 3.70 4.79 -18.09
C MET A 181 5.11 4.35 -18.50
N CYS A 182 5.28 3.18 -19.10
CA CYS A 182 6.53 2.76 -19.72
C CYS A 182 6.98 3.76 -20.81
N ARG A 183 6.07 4.16 -21.70
CA ARG A 183 6.37 5.17 -22.75
C ARG A 183 6.75 6.53 -22.17
N LEU A 184 6.11 6.96 -21.07
CA LEU A 184 6.46 8.19 -20.37
C LEU A 184 7.91 8.13 -19.84
N VAL A 185 8.27 7.03 -19.17
CA VAL A 185 9.61 6.82 -18.60
C VAL A 185 10.68 6.74 -19.69
N GLN A 186 10.42 6.01 -20.76
CA GLN A 186 11.32 5.91 -21.92
C GLN A 186 11.54 7.28 -22.58
N SER A 187 10.46 8.05 -22.77
CA SER A 187 10.53 9.39 -23.37
C SER A 187 11.29 10.37 -22.47
N ALA A 188 11.11 10.29 -21.16
CA ALA A 188 11.84 11.11 -20.18
C ALA A 188 13.34 10.80 -20.14
N SER A 189 13.73 9.55 -20.48
CA SER A 189 15.12 9.07 -20.53
C SER A 189 15.88 9.55 -21.75
N ARG A 190 15.19 9.94 -22.83
CA ARG A 190 15.81 10.50 -24.04
C ARG A 190 16.40 11.88 -23.73
N ARG A 191 17.54 12.20 -24.34
CA ARG A 191 18.21 13.50 -24.20
C ARG A 191 17.29 14.61 -24.73
#